data_AF-A0A8J2PYD5-F1
#
_entry.id   AF-A0A8J2PYD5-F1
#
_cell.length_a   1.000
_cell.length_b   1.000
_cell.length_c   1.000
_cell.angle_alpha   90.00
_cell.angle_beta   90.00
_cell.angle_gamma   90.00
#
_symmetry.space_group_name_H-M   'P 1'
#
loop_
_entity.id
_entity.type
_entity.pdbx_description
1 polymer ?
#
loop_
_entity_poly.entity_id
_entity_poly.type
_entity_poly.pdbx_seq_one_letter_code
_entity_poly.pdbx_strand_id
1 'polypeptide(L)'
;MGRGRSRSESSSKSCNRSRSHSRSPNSGHRGRSHSRRRGRTRSRSHHHDRRSRSRSSDRETTDLLKLCWKPLKDDSRNFDAWTHLLQYIEQLDETKAAREAYDDFFKRYPYCYGYWRKYAEFERRHKHYDRCTEVYERGVMAIPLSVDLWLHYIAFVKEVVQHQDNAIQKIRLIYDHAIEACGMEFRSDKLWDEYINWELSNGETLRVGTLFDQILSIPTLLYSNHFDKYKTFVNSNEPDRVVSQDEYNEIFAKVEADLRNAIDGDLFVLEEYVDESPPDCIPESGEEPPKKIFMRRKHCEEALRVLRTEILERRNRKYLLNEQEVSRRWAFEENIKRPYFHVKPLERAQLRNWRIYLDFEIECGDITRIIVLFERCLIACALYEEMWIKYARYLESIGESSRARSVFRRATEVHLPRKPNVHLAYSAFEEKNGNNHSICDICDIRTGDLFFRLFIHVVKFDDKLKYYHRQQTTLIHGALLVQQLDGKYGF
;
A
#
# COMPACT_ATOMS: atom_id res chain seq x y z
N MET A 1 43.02 -29.44 6.04
CA MET A 1 43.31 -30.87 5.75
C MET A 1 42.44 -31.32 4.58
N GLY A 2 43.02 -31.97 3.56
CA GLY A 2 42.36 -32.57 2.36
C GLY A 2 41.85 -31.58 1.31
N ARG A 3 42.55 -31.29 0.18
CA ARG A 3 42.67 -32.04 -1.11
C ARG A 3 41.30 -32.55 -1.63
N GLY A 4 40.81 -32.22 -2.82
CA GLY A 4 41.33 -31.41 -3.92
C GLY A 4 40.48 -31.49 -5.21
N ARG A 5 41.08 -30.99 -6.31
CA ARG A 5 40.72 -31.09 -7.75
C ARG A 5 39.53 -30.22 -8.19
N SER A 6 39.68 -29.06 -8.87
CA SER A 6 40.48 -28.61 -10.04
C SER A 6 39.94 -29.04 -11.42
N ARG A 7 39.76 -28.00 -12.26
CA ARG A 7 39.75 -27.89 -13.75
C ARG A 7 38.37 -27.93 -14.43
N SER A 8 37.86 -26.82 -15.01
CA SER A 8 38.28 -26.10 -16.25
C SER A 8 38.01 -26.96 -17.49
N GLU A 9 37.32 -26.56 -18.57
CA GLU A 9 37.49 -25.43 -19.52
C GLU A 9 36.34 -25.59 -20.57
N SER A 10 35.58 -24.56 -20.96
CA SER A 10 35.75 -23.64 -22.10
C SER A 10 35.17 -24.07 -23.48
N SER A 11 34.42 -23.12 -24.07
CA SER A 11 34.23 -22.85 -25.53
C SER A 11 33.39 -23.86 -26.35
N SER A 12 32.78 -23.57 -27.51
CA SER A 12 32.32 -22.38 -28.27
C SER A 12 31.76 -22.90 -29.62
N LYS A 13 31.04 -22.05 -30.38
CA LYS A 13 30.67 -22.14 -31.84
C LYS A 13 29.48 -23.05 -32.22
N SER A 14 28.35 -22.51 -32.72
CA SER A 14 28.04 -21.90 -34.03
C SER A 14 28.06 -22.87 -35.23
N CYS A 15 26.93 -23.07 -35.92
CA CYS A 15 26.77 -22.71 -37.34
C CYS A 15 25.39 -23.09 -37.93
N ASN A 16 24.91 -22.18 -38.77
CA ASN A 16 23.84 -22.30 -39.76
C ASN A 16 24.01 -23.46 -40.74
N ARG A 17 22.90 -23.91 -41.35
CA ARG A 17 22.85 -24.17 -42.80
C ARG A 17 21.42 -24.17 -43.34
N SER A 18 21.17 -23.18 -44.19
CA SER A 18 20.17 -23.07 -45.24
C SER A 18 20.39 -24.09 -46.38
N ARG A 19 19.32 -24.48 -47.08
CA ARG A 19 19.30 -24.52 -48.56
C ARG A 19 17.90 -24.68 -49.15
N SER A 20 17.68 -23.89 -50.18
CA SER A 20 16.53 -23.74 -51.07
C SER A 20 16.65 -24.64 -52.31
N HIS A 21 15.56 -24.74 -53.09
CA HIS A 21 15.44 -24.82 -54.57
C HIS A 21 14.19 -25.67 -54.94
N SER A 22 13.43 -25.50 -56.02
CA SER A 22 13.01 -24.39 -56.89
C SER A 22 12.18 -25.01 -58.05
N ARG A 23 11.03 -24.41 -58.40
CA ARG A 23 10.44 -24.19 -59.76
C ARG A 23 10.18 -25.40 -60.69
N SER A 24 8.93 -25.74 -61.05
CA SER A 24 8.03 -25.19 -62.14
C SER A 24 7.96 -26.15 -63.36
N PRO A 25 7.13 -25.96 -64.43
CA PRO A 25 5.72 -25.54 -64.55
C PRO A 25 4.92 -26.33 -65.67
N ASN A 26 3.77 -25.76 -66.11
CA ASN A 26 2.95 -25.97 -67.35
C ASN A 26 1.82 -27.02 -67.34
N SER A 27 0.67 -26.89 -68.02
CA SER A 27 -0.09 -25.77 -68.66
C SER A 27 -1.33 -26.35 -69.40
N GLY A 28 -2.47 -25.62 -69.43
CA GLY A 28 -3.54 -25.67 -70.46
C GLY A 28 -4.60 -26.79 -70.33
N HIS A 29 -5.87 -26.67 -70.77
CA HIS A 29 -6.60 -25.64 -71.51
C HIS A 29 -8.14 -25.95 -71.53
N ARG A 30 -8.98 -24.88 -71.46
CA ARG A 30 -10.32 -24.61 -72.10
C ARG A 30 -11.55 -25.56 -71.99
N GLY A 31 -12.73 -24.95 -71.73
CA GLY A 31 -13.97 -25.25 -72.50
C GLY A 31 -15.38 -25.19 -71.85
N ARG A 32 -16.05 -24.03 -71.96
CA ARG A 32 -17.51 -23.76 -72.24
C ARG A 32 -18.70 -24.38 -71.44
N SER A 33 -19.36 -23.48 -70.68
CA SER A 33 -20.79 -23.03 -70.68
C SER A 33 -22.00 -23.99 -70.77
N HIS A 34 -22.91 -23.90 -69.78
CA HIS A 34 -24.37 -23.93 -69.98
C HIS A 34 -25.17 -23.19 -68.88
N SER A 35 -26.36 -22.73 -69.27
CA SER A 35 -27.20 -21.67 -68.68
C SER A 35 -28.34 -22.15 -67.75
N ARG A 36 -28.97 -21.16 -67.06
CA ARG A 36 -30.27 -21.15 -66.34
C ARG A 36 -30.16 -21.57 -64.86
N ARG A 37 -30.77 -20.91 -63.87
CA ARG A 37 -32.10 -20.28 -63.80
C ARG A 37 -32.15 -19.35 -62.57
N ARG A 38 -32.94 -18.27 -62.66
CA ARG A 38 -33.27 -17.35 -61.56
C ARG A 38 -33.89 -18.10 -60.37
N GLY A 39 -33.43 -17.78 -59.15
CA GLY A 39 -34.07 -18.12 -57.88
C GLY A 39 -33.83 -17.02 -56.85
N ARG A 40 -34.79 -16.08 -56.73
CA ARG A 40 -34.89 -15.15 -55.60
C ARG A 40 -35.34 -15.98 -54.39
N THR A 41 -34.46 -16.30 -53.45
CA THR A 41 -34.86 -16.81 -52.13
C THR A 41 -33.96 -16.29 -51.01
N ARG A 42 -34.50 -15.28 -50.31
CA ARG A 42 -34.40 -15.01 -48.86
C ARG A 42 -33.01 -15.12 -48.19
N SER A 43 -32.28 -14.01 -48.19
CA SER A 43 -31.18 -13.73 -47.23
C SER A 43 -31.67 -13.43 -45.79
N ARG A 44 -32.86 -13.91 -45.38
CA ARG A 44 -33.49 -13.59 -44.07
C ARG A 44 -33.31 -14.66 -42.98
N SER A 45 -32.81 -15.87 -43.30
CA SER A 45 -32.69 -16.97 -42.32
C SER A 45 -31.38 -16.97 -41.53
N HIS A 46 -30.24 -16.59 -42.12
CA HIS A 46 -28.96 -16.58 -41.41
C HIS A 46 -28.83 -15.51 -40.33
N HIS A 47 -29.55 -14.39 -40.44
CA HIS A 47 -29.56 -13.37 -39.40
C HIS A 47 -30.41 -13.76 -38.19
N HIS A 48 -31.48 -14.53 -38.39
CA HIS A 48 -32.30 -15.04 -37.30
C HIS A 48 -31.60 -16.17 -36.53
N ASP A 49 -30.87 -17.06 -37.21
CA ASP A 49 -30.13 -18.16 -36.58
C ASP A 49 -28.89 -17.70 -35.78
N ARG A 50 -28.21 -16.64 -36.24
CA ARG A 50 -27.14 -16.02 -35.44
C ARG A 50 -27.68 -15.27 -34.23
N ARG A 51 -28.83 -14.60 -34.36
CA ARG A 51 -29.50 -13.91 -33.24
C ARG A 51 -30.11 -14.88 -32.23
N SER A 52 -30.59 -16.05 -32.64
CA SER A 52 -31.11 -17.07 -31.72
C SER A 52 -29.98 -17.74 -30.93
N ARG A 53 -28.84 -18.05 -31.59
CA ARG A 53 -27.64 -18.61 -30.93
C ARG A 53 -26.92 -17.62 -30.01
N SER A 54 -26.83 -16.34 -30.36
CA SER A 54 -26.34 -15.31 -29.43
C SER A 54 -27.29 -15.19 -28.23
N ARG A 55 -28.60 -15.12 -28.45
CA ARG A 55 -29.58 -15.06 -27.36
C ARG A 55 -29.61 -16.30 -26.47
N SER A 56 -29.26 -17.49 -26.96
CA SER A 56 -29.14 -18.69 -26.11
C SER A 56 -27.86 -18.66 -25.29
N SER A 57 -26.73 -18.28 -25.89
CA SER A 57 -25.45 -18.09 -25.18
C SER A 57 -25.56 -17.01 -24.11
N ASP A 58 -26.19 -15.87 -24.42
CA ASP A 58 -26.39 -14.75 -23.48
C ASP A 58 -27.31 -15.13 -22.32
N ARG A 59 -28.27 -16.04 -22.54
CA ARG A 59 -29.13 -16.58 -21.48
C ARG A 59 -28.38 -17.57 -20.60
N GLU A 60 -27.59 -18.47 -21.19
CA GLU A 60 -26.76 -19.42 -20.45
C GLU A 60 -25.72 -18.71 -19.57
N THR A 61 -25.04 -17.67 -20.08
CA THR A 61 -24.11 -16.86 -19.27
C THR A 61 -24.82 -16.12 -18.15
N THR A 62 -26.00 -15.55 -18.42
CA THR A 62 -26.83 -14.87 -17.40
C THR A 62 -27.30 -15.85 -16.31
N ASP A 63 -27.66 -17.07 -16.67
CA ASP A 63 -28.14 -18.08 -15.72
C ASP A 63 -27.01 -18.70 -14.89
N LEU A 64 -25.82 -18.88 -15.46
CA LEU A 64 -24.61 -19.25 -14.72
C LEU A 64 -24.17 -18.14 -13.76
N LEU A 65 -24.23 -16.87 -14.17
CA LEU A 65 -23.93 -15.74 -13.29
C LEU A 65 -24.87 -15.74 -12.08
N LYS A 66 -26.18 -15.92 -12.28
CA LYS A 66 -27.16 -16.08 -11.18
C LYS A 66 -26.81 -17.24 -10.26
N LEU A 67 -26.31 -18.35 -10.81
CA LEU A 67 -25.91 -19.52 -10.04
C LEU A 67 -24.69 -19.22 -9.16
N CYS A 68 -23.70 -18.44 -9.66
CA CYS A 68 -22.55 -18.00 -8.87
C CYS A 68 -22.93 -17.03 -7.75
N TRP A 69 -23.94 -16.18 -7.94
CA TRP A 69 -24.46 -15.29 -6.90
C TRP A 69 -25.30 -15.98 -5.83
N LYS A 70 -25.91 -17.14 -6.14
CA LYS A 70 -26.82 -17.83 -5.21
C LYS A 70 -26.15 -18.22 -3.89
N PRO A 71 -24.97 -18.86 -3.85
CA PRO A 71 -24.27 -19.16 -2.61
C PRO A 71 -23.97 -17.91 -1.75
N LEU A 72 -23.77 -16.74 -2.38
CA LEU A 72 -23.48 -15.48 -1.68
C LEU A 72 -24.73 -14.82 -1.09
N LYS A 73 -25.92 -15.15 -1.61
CA LYS A 73 -27.19 -14.75 -0.98
C LYS A 73 -27.44 -15.54 0.30
N ASP A 74 -27.06 -16.81 0.32
CA ASP A 74 -27.20 -17.69 1.47
C ASP A 74 -26.11 -17.41 2.52
N ASP A 75 -24.84 -17.32 2.08
CA ASP A 75 -23.71 -16.91 2.92
C ASP A 75 -22.80 -15.91 2.20
N SER A 76 -23.06 -14.62 2.44
CA SER A 76 -22.25 -13.50 1.92
C SER A 76 -20.78 -13.49 2.37
N ARG A 77 -20.38 -14.36 3.32
CA ARG A 77 -18.99 -14.48 3.81
C ARG A 77 -18.30 -15.75 3.31
N ASN A 78 -18.93 -16.49 2.41
CA ASN A 78 -18.30 -17.64 1.79
C ASN A 78 -17.22 -17.14 0.81
N PHE A 79 -15.97 -17.14 1.28
CA PHE A 79 -14.83 -16.67 0.51
C PHE A 79 -14.60 -17.49 -0.76
N ASP A 80 -14.80 -18.81 -0.73
CA ASP A 80 -14.62 -19.68 -1.90
C ASP A 80 -15.70 -19.42 -2.96
N ALA A 81 -16.93 -19.11 -2.54
CA ALA A 81 -17.96 -18.65 -3.48
C ALA A 81 -17.59 -17.33 -4.15
N TRP A 82 -17.01 -16.38 -3.40
CA TRP A 82 -16.48 -15.13 -3.97
C TRP A 82 -15.34 -15.39 -4.96
N THR A 83 -14.39 -16.26 -4.63
CA THR A 83 -13.26 -16.55 -5.53
C THR A 83 -13.74 -17.17 -6.84
N HIS A 84 -14.69 -18.11 -6.78
CA HIS A 84 -15.32 -18.69 -7.96
C HIS A 84 -16.11 -17.68 -8.79
N LEU A 85 -16.87 -16.79 -8.15
CA LEU A 85 -17.61 -15.72 -8.83
C LEU A 85 -16.65 -14.78 -9.58
N LEU A 86 -15.61 -14.28 -8.91
CA LEU A 86 -14.65 -13.36 -9.52
C LEU A 86 -13.89 -14.03 -10.65
N GLN A 87 -13.49 -15.30 -10.50
CA GLN A 87 -12.87 -16.06 -11.57
C GLN A 87 -13.79 -16.20 -12.78
N TYR A 88 -15.08 -16.45 -12.57
CA TYR A 88 -16.05 -16.56 -13.66
C TYR A 88 -16.28 -15.21 -14.36
N ILE A 89 -16.39 -14.11 -13.60
CA ILE A 89 -16.60 -12.78 -14.18
C ILE A 89 -15.37 -12.30 -14.96
N GLU A 90 -14.16 -12.63 -14.50
CA GLU A 90 -12.93 -12.39 -15.27
C GLU A 90 -12.95 -13.14 -16.62
N GLN A 91 -13.61 -14.29 -16.72
CA GLN A 91 -13.78 -15.05 -17.98
C GLN A 91 -14.89 -14.50 -18.88
N LEU A 92 -15.95 -13.94 -18.28
CA LEU A 92 -17.02 -13.27 -19.02
C LEU A 92 -16.52 -11.99 -19.71
N ASP A 93 -15.48 -11.37 -19.16
CA ASP A 93 -14.86 -10.13 -19.66
C ASP A 93 -15.88 -8.98 -19.80
N GLU A 94 -16.92 -9.00 -18.95
CA GLU A 94 -17.98 -7.98 -18.94
C GLU A 94 -17.70 -6.93 -17.87
N THR A 95 -17.43 -5.70 -18.28
CA THR A 95 -16.95 -4.64 -17.39
C THR A 95 -17.95 -4.25 -16.30
N LYS A 96 -19.25 -4.23 -16.59
CA LYS A 96 -20.27 -3.83 -15.60
C LYS A 96 -20.42 -4.87 -14.49
N ALA A 97 -20.51 -6.15 -14.86
CA ALA A 97 -20.58 -7.26 -13.92
C ALA A 97 -19.31 -7.36 -13.07
N ALA A 98 -18.13 -7.15 -13.68
CA ALA A 98 -16.84 -7.11 -12.96
C ALA A 98 -16.82 -6.05 -11.88
N ARG A 99 -17.18 -4.81 -12.23
CA ARG A 99 -17.21 -3.69 -11.27
C ARG A 99 -18.13 -3.98 -10.10
N GLU A 100 -19.36 -4.44 -10.35
CA GLU A 100 -20.32 -4.78 -9.31
C GLU A 100 -19.80 -5.86 -8.37
N ALA A 101 -19.22 -6.94 -8.92
CA ALA A 101 -18.71 -8.04 -8.12
C ALA A 101 -17.48 -7.68 -7.30
N TYR A 102 -16.52 -6.95 -7.87
CA TYR A 102 -15.35 -6.49 -7.11
C TYR A 102 -15.75 -5.47 -6.04
N ASP A 103 -16.60 -4.50 -6.37
CA ASP A 103 -17.05 -3.50 -5.40
C ASP A 103 -17.81 -4.14 -4.23
N ASP A 104 -18.65 -5.16 -4.48
CA ASP A 104 -19.34 -5.88 -3.40
C ASP A 104 -18.39 -6.77 -2.58
N PHE A 105 -17.43 -7.42 -3.25
CA PHE A 105 -16.38 -8.19 -2.58
C PHE A 105 -15.55 -7.33 -1.60
N PHE A 106 -15.12 -6.13 -2.03
CA PHE A 106 -14.30 -5.26 -1.20
C PHE A 106 -15.03 -4.64 0.00
N LYS A 107 -16.38 -4.57 -0.01
CA LYS A 107 -17.16 -4.21 1.19
C LYS A 107 -16.98 -5.22 2.33
N ARG A 108 -16.51 -6.44 2.03
CA ARG A 108 -16.32 -7.53 3.00
C ARG A 108 -14.85 -7.87 3.21
N TYR A 109 -14.07 -7.88 2.14
CA TYR A 109 -12.67 -8.29 2.15
C TYR A 109 -11.74 -7.20 1.59
N PRO A 110 -11.74 -5.98 2.17
CA PRO A 110 -10.90 -4.90 1.69
C PRO A 110 -9.41 -5.21 1.85
N TYR A 111 -9.02 -6.14 2.74
CA TYR A 111 -7.62 -6.47 3.04
C TYR A 111 -6.99 -7.51 2.11
N CYS A 112 -7.72 -7.97 1.09
CA CYS A 112 -7.16 -8.86 0.08
C CYS A 112 -6.53 -8.07 -1.08
N TYR A 113 -5.33 -7.51 -0.87
CA TYR A 113 -4.61 -6.70 -1.88
C TYR A 113 -4.47 -7.38 -3.25
N GLY A 114 -4.34 -8.72 -3.28
CA GLY A 114 -4.25 -9.48 -4.53
C GLY A 114 -5.45 -9.29 -5.45
N TYR A 115 -6.66 -9.07 -4.91
CA TYR A 115 -7.85 -8.78 -5.72
C TYR A 115 -7.90 -7.32 -6.15
N TRP A 116 -7.43 -6.37 -5.35
CA TRP A 116 -7.29 -4.96 -5.78
C TRP A 116 -6.40 -4.88 -7.03
N ARG A 117 -5.28 -5.60 -7.01
CA ARG A 117 -4.39 -5.73 -8.16
C ARG A 117 -5.10 -6.35 -9.37
N LYS A 118 -5.85 -7.45 -9.20
CA LYS A 118 -6.58 -8.10 -10.29
C LYS A 118 -7.63 -7.17 -10.91
N TYR A 119 -8.35 -6.42 -10.07
CA TYR A 119 -9.37 -5.48 -10.54
C TYR A 119 -8.75 -4.31 -11.31
N ALA A 120 -7.68 -3.73 -10.79
CA ALA A 120 -6.94 -2.67 -11.49
C ALA A 120 -6.42 -3.18 -12.84
N GLU A 121 -5.81 -4.37 -12.87
CA GLU A 121 -5.34 -5.01 -14.11
C GLU A 121 -6.48 -5.30 -15.10
N PHE A 122 -7.66 -5.69 -14.61
CA PHE A 122 -8.85 -5.87 -15.44
C PHE A 122 -9.26 -4.55 -16.13
N GLU A 123 -9.35 -3.44 -15.39
CA GLU A 123 -9.65 -2.12 -15.97
C GLU A 123 -8.54 -1.65 -16.93
N ARG A 124 -7.27 -1.91 -16.59
CA ARG A 124 -6.11 -1.62 -17.43
C ARG A 124 -6.17 -2.36 -18.77
N ARG A 125 -6.51 -3.65 -18.79
CA ARG A 125 -6.70 -4.44 -20.03
C ARG A 125 -7.78 -3.87 -20.94
N HIS A 126 -8.81 -3.25 -20.35
CA HIS A 126 -9.88 -2.56 -21.08
C HIS A 126 -9.54 -1.11 -21.45
N LYS A 127 -8.31 -0.64 -21.14
CA LYS A 127 -7.84 0.74 -21.36
C LYS A 127 -8.64 1.80 -20.60
N HIS A 128 -9.30 1.42 -19.51
CA HIS A 128 -9.98 2.35 -18.61
C HIS A 128 -9.00 2.89 -17.56
N TYR A 129 -8.01 3.67 -18.00
CA TYR A 129 -6.92 4.14 -17.15
C TYR A 129 -7.41 4.97 -15.94
N ASP A 130 -8.38 5.86 -16.14
CA ASP A 130 -8.95 6.66 -15.04
C ASP A 130 -9.57 5.78 -13.93
N ARG A 131 -10.27 4.71 -14.34
CA ARG A 131 -10.85 3.75 -13.39
C ARG A 131 -9.78 2.89 -12.73
N CYS A 132 -8.74 2.51 -13.46
CA CYS A 132 -7.61 1.79 -12.89
C CYS A 132 -6.92 2.61 -11.79
N THR A 133 -6.73 3.92 -12.00
CA THR A 133 -6.23 4.85 -10.97
C THR A 133 -7.14 4.86 -9.74
N GLU A 134 -8.45 5.04 -9.93
CA GLU A 134 -9.43 5.03 -8.84
C GLU A 134 -9.39 3.73 -8.02
N VAL A 135 -9.24 2.58 -8.69
CA VAL A 135 -9.14 1.27 -8.03
C VAL A 135 -7.87 1.18 -7.19
N TYR A 136 -6.72 1.65 -7.69
CA TYR A 136 -5.48 1.67 -6.91
C TYR A 136 -5.59 2.62 -5.71
N GLU A 137 -6.10 3.84 -5.90
CA GLU A 137 -6.29 4.83 -4.83
C GLU A 137 -7.20 4.28 -3.72
N ARG A 138 -8.33 3.68 -4.08
CA ARG A 138 -9.22 3.00 -3.13
C ARG A 138 -8.52 1.85 -2.41
N GLY A 139 -7.71 1.08 -3.14
CA GLY A 139 -6.97 -0.06 -2.59
C GLY A 139 -5.91 0.37 -1.57
N VAL A 140 -5.10 1.38 -1.87
CA VAL A 140 -4.07 1.88 -0.93
C VAL A 140 -4.68 2.61 0.26
N MET A 141 -5.84 3.26 0.10
CA MET A 141 -6.59 3.80 1.24
C MET A 141 -7.18 2.69 2.13
N ALA A 142 -7.59 1.57 1.54
CA ALA A 142 -8.09 0.42 2.28
C ALA A 142 -6.96 -0.36 3.01
N ILE A 143 -5.79 -0.49 2.38
CA ILE A 143 -4.63 -1.22 2.93
C ILE A 143 -3.35 -0.39 2.75
N PRO A 144 -3.15 0.69 3.53
CA PRO A 144 -2.02 1.60 3.34
C PRO A 144 -0.67 0.92 3.56
N LEU A 145 -0.62 -0.13 4.37
CA LEU A 145 0.60 -0.89 4.68
C LEU A 145 0.96 -1.98 3.66
N SER A 146 0.21 -2.11 2.57
CA SER A 146 0.53 -3.09 1.52
C SER A 146 1.62 -2.57 0.59
N VAL A 147 2.87 -2.86 0.91
CA VAL A 147 4.05 -2.54 0.09
C VAL A 147 3.88 -3.04 -1.35
N ASP A 148 3.39 -4.27 -1.53
CA ASP A 148 3.13 -4.83 -2.86
C ASP A 148 2.11 -4.00 -3.64
N LEU A 149 1.01 -3.55 -3.02
CA LEU A 149 -0.02 -2.79 -3.72
C LEU A 149 0.51 -1.43 -4.19
N TRP A 150 1.28 -0.74 -3.35
CA TRP A 150 1.97 0.50 -3.72
C TRP A 150 2.92 0.29 -4.89
N LEU A 151 3.75 -0.76 -4.88
CA LEU A 151 4.66 -1.05 -5.98
C LEU A 151 3.93 -1.29 -7.32
N HIS A 152 2.78 -1.97 -7.29
CA HIS A 152 1.97 -2.15 -8.50
C HIS A 152 1.33 -0.84 -8.95
N TYR A 153 0.88 0.00 -8.01
CA TYR A 153 0.33 1.31 -8.33
C TYR A 153 1.39 2.22 -8.98
N ILE A 154 2.59 2.29 -8.39
CA ILE A 154 3.72 3.05 -8.91
C ILE A 154 4.10 2.56 -10.32
N ALA A 155 4.17 1.25 -10.54
CA ALA A 155 4.47 0.68 -11.86
C ALA A 155 3.42 1.10 -12.91
N PHE A 156 2.14 1.08 -12.54
CA PHE A 156 1.05 1.55 -13.40
C PHE A 156 1.15 3.05 -13.69
N VAL A 157 1.39 3.88 -12.67
CA VAL A 157 1.54 5.33 -12.86
C VAL A 157 2.71 5.62 -13.78
N LYS A 158 3.88 4.97 -13.60
CA LYS A 158 5.05 5.09 -14.48
C LYS A 158 4.69 4.81 -15.95
N GLU A 159 3.85 3.80 -16.22
CA GLU A 159 3.36 3.48 -17.57
C GLU A 159 2.47 4.59 -18.15
N VAL A 160 1.51 5.10 -17.36
CA VAL A 160 0.51 6.06 -17.84
C VAL A 160 1.08 7.46 -18.03
N VAL A 161 1.99 7.91 -17.14
CA VAL A 161 2.50 9.28 -17.18
C VAL A 161 3.76 9.44 -18.05
N GLN A 162 4.30 8.37 -18.65
CA GLN A 162 5.58 8.39 -19.37
C GLN A 162 5.70 9.49 -20.45
N HIS A 163 4.57 9.92 -21.03
CA HIS A 163 4.52 10.95 -22.07
C HIS A 163 4.04 12.33 -21.58
N GLN A 164 3.99 12.56 -20.28
CA GLN A 164 3.52 13.82 -19.69
C GLN A 164 4.70 14.67 -19.20
N ASP A 165 4.64 15.98 -19.40
CA ASP A 165 5.73 16.91 -19.02
C ASP A 165 6.04 16.91 -17.51
N ASN A 166 5.07 16.54 -16.66
CA ASN A 166 5.20 16.45 -15.21
C ASN A 166 5.29 15.01 -14.67
N ALA A 167 5.73 14.07 -15.51
CA ALA A 167 5.84 12.65 -15.16
C ALA A 167 6.66 12.42 -13.88
N ILE A 168 7.83 13.05 -13.78
CA ILE A 168 8.77 12.88 -12.66
C ILE A 168 8.11 13.32 -11.35
N GLN A 169 7.51 14.52 -11.32
CA GLN A 169 6.87 15.06 -10.12
C GLN A 169 5.68 14.20 -9.69
N LYS A 170 4.88 13.71 -10.64
CA LYS A 170 3.76 12.80 -10.34
C LYS A 170 4.22 11.47 -9.76
N ILE A 171 5.21 10.83 -10.38
CA ILE A 171 5.73 9.54 -9.89
C ILE A 171 6.35 9.71 -8.50
N ARG A 172 7.14 10.77 -8.30
CA ARG A 172 7.74 11.12 -7.01
C ARG A 172 6.71 11.29 -5.91
N LEU A 173 5.62 12.01 -6.18
CA LEU A 173 4.53 12.20 -5.23
C LEU A 173 3.92 10.86 -4.77
N ILE A 174 3.77 9.90 -5.69
CA ILE A 174 3.25 8.56 -5.34
C ILE A 174 4.27 7.79 -4.48
N TYR A 175 5.57 7.89 -4.76
CA TYR A 175 6.59 7.32 -3.88
C TYR A 175 6.58 7.95 -2.49
N ASP A 176 6.51 9.27 -2.39
CA ASP A 176 6.46 9.98 -1.11
C ASP A 176 5.25 9.53 -0.28
N HIS A 177 4.06 9.43 -0.90
CA HIS A 177 2.87 8.87 -0.24
C HIS A 177 3.04 7.40 0.17
N ALA A 178 3.72 6.57 -0.64
CA ALA A 178 3.98 5.18 -0.31
C ALA A 178 4.92 5.05 0.90
N ILE A 179 5.97 5.87 0.96
CA ILE A 179 6.90 5.92 2.10
C ILE A 179 6.21 6.43 3.36
N GLU A 180 5.38 7.45 3.27
CA GLU A 180 4.58 7.93 4.41
C GLU A 180 3.63 6.84 4.93
N ALA A 181 2.99 6.10 4.02
CA ALA A 181 2.03 5.07 4.39
C ALA A 181 2.67 3.78 4.93
N CYS A 182 3.75 3.29 4.30
CA CYS A 182 4.33 1.97 4.61
C CYS A 182 5.86 1.90 4.66
N GLY A 183 6.56 3.04 4.68
CA GLY A 183 8.02 3.09 4.83
C GLY A 183 8.54 2.52 6.16
N MET A 184 7.71 2.54 7.21
CA MET A 184 8.01 1.94 8.53
C MET A 184 7.68 0.44 8.62
N GLU A 185 7.19 -0.18 7.54
CA GLU A 185 6.93 -1.61 7.50
C GLU A 185 8.25 -2.39 7.45
N PHE A 186 8.39 -3.44 8.28
CA PHE A 186 9.67 -4.13 8.47
C PHE A 186 10.21 -4.80 7.19
N ARG A 187 9.36 -5.12 6.22
CA ARG A 187 9.68 -5.72 4.92
C ARG A 187 9.46 -4.73 3.76
N SER A 188 9.51 -3.42 4.04
CA SER A 188 9.40 -2.35 3.04
C SER A 188 10.65 -2.18 2.17
N ASP A 189 11.69 -3.01 2.35
CA ASP A 189 13.00 -2.86 1.71
C ASP A 189 12.92 -2.67 0.18
N LYS A 190 12.01 -3.41 -0.48
CA LYS A 190 11.83 -3.34 -1.93
C LYS A 190 11.27 -1.98 -2.40
N LEU A 191 10.41 -1.35 -1.60
CA LEU A 191 9.87 -0.02 -1.92
C LEU A 191 10.97 1.04 -1.84
N TRP A 192 11.77 1.01 -0.78
CA TRP A 192 12.90 1.89 -0.63
C TRP A 192 13.93 1.72 -1.75
N ASP A 193 14.28 0.48 -2.07
CA ASP A 193 15.21 0.17 -3.15
C ASP A 193 14.73 0.71 -4.50
N GLU A 194 13.45 0.47 -4.84
CA GLU A 194 12.87 0.97 -6.08
C GLU A 194 12.86 2.51 -6.12
N TYR A 195 12.54 3.18 -5.00
CA TYR A 195 12.53 4.65 -4.96
C TYR A 195 13.95 5.25 -5.06
N ILE A 196 14.91 4.72 -4.31
CA ILE A 196 16.31 5.15 -4.35
C ILE A 196 16.88 4.96 -5.76
N ASN A 197 16.67 3.80 -6.37
CA ASN A 197 17.15 3.53 -7.73
C ASN A 197 16.46 4.43 -8.77
N TRP A 198 15.18 4.74 -8.56
CA TRP A 198 14.45 5.65 -9.44
C TRP A 198 14.98 7.08 -9.34
N GLU A 199 15.21 7.64 -8.14
CA GLU A 199 15.81 8.98 -8.00
C GLU A 199 17.26 9.02 -8.54
N LEU A 200 18.06 7.97 -8.32
CA LEU A 200 19.39 7.83 -8.94
C LEU A 200 19.32 7.88 -10.47
N SER A 201 18.33 7.20 -11.06
CA SER A 201 18.12 7.19 -12.53
C SER A 201 17.69 8.55 -13.09
N ASN A 202 17.10 9.41 -12.25
CA ASN A 202 16.76 10.79 -12.60
C ASN A 202 17.88 11.80 -12.26
N GLY A 203 19.03 11.35 -11.73
CA GLY A 203 20.17 12.21 -11.39
C GLY A 203 20.07 12.95 -10.05
N GLU A 204 19.03 12.67 -9.26
CA GLU A 204 18.66 13.39 -8.02
C GLU A 204 19.42 12.87 -6.80
N THR A 205 20.74 13.02 -6.81
CA THR A 205 21.64 12.43 -5.80
C THR A 205 21.42 12.98 -4.39
N LEU A 206 21.08 14.28 -4.24
CA LEU A 206 20.79 14.86 -2.93
C LEU A 206 19.54 14.25 -2.30
N ARG A 207 18.49 14.02 -3.10
CA ARG A 207 17.28 13.33 -2.63
C ARG A 207 17.61 11.90 -2.20
N VAL A 208 18.44 11.20 -2.97
CA VAL A 208 18.91 9.86 -2.60
C VAL A 208 19.63 9.88 -1.25
N GLY A 209 20.48 10.88 -0.99
CA GLY A 209 21.09 11.10 0.33
C GLY A 209 20.05 11.22 1.44
N THR A 210 19.00 12.03 1.24
CA THR A 210 17.91 12.17 2.21
C THR A 210 17.10 10.89 2.42
N LEU A 211 16.88 10.09 1.38
CA LEU A 211 16.20 8.80 1.47
C LEU A 211 17.04 7.79 2.26
N PHE A 212 18.36 7.77 2.03
CA PHE A 212 19.27 6.95 2.84
C PHE A 212 19.28 7.40 4.30
N ASP A 213 19.24 8.70 4.58
CA ASP A 213 19.15 9.20 5.94
C ASP A 213 17.89 8.75 6.68
N GLN A 214 16.77 8.62 5.97
CA GLN A 214 15.53 8.08 6.52
C GLN A 214 15.65 6.58 6.78
N ILE A 215 15.95 5.78 5.75
CA ILE A 215 15.94 4.31 5.86
C ILE A 215 16.99 3.78 6.85
N LEU A 216 18.13 4.45 7.00
CA LEU A 216 19.16 4.05 7.97
C LEU A 216 18.72 4.22 9.42
N SER A 217 17.63 4.96 9.67
CA SER A 217 16.99 5.12 10.98
C SER A 217 15.72 4.30 11.14
N ILE A 218 15.33 3.50 10.14
CA ILE A 218 14.11 2.68 10.16
C ILE A 218 14.49 1.20 10.26
N PRO A 219 13.95 0.45 11.23
CA PRO A 219 14.20 -0.98 11.34
C PRO A 219 13.53 -1.74 10.19
N THR A 220 14.34 -2.33 9.31
CA THR A 220 13.89 -3.19 8.21
C THR A 220 14.63 -4.53 8.20
N LEU A 221 14.12 -5.47 7.40
CA LEU A 221 14.69 -6.82 7.28
C LEU A 221 16.10 -6.79 6.67
N LEU A 222 16.35 -5.90 5.70
CA LEU A 222 17.63 -5.78 4.99
C LEU A 222 18.42 -4.53 5.37
N TYR A 223 18.28 -4.05 6.62
CA TYR A 223 18.92 -2.84 7.13
C TYR A 223 20.44 -2.77 6.86
N SER A 224 21.16 -3.89 6.96
CA SER A 224 22.59 -3.99 6.67
C SER A 224 22.91 -3.78 5.19
N ASN A 225 22.14 -4.38 4.29
CA ASN A 225 22.29 -4.20 2.85
C ASN A 225 22.06 -2.75 2.43
N HIS A 226 21.13 -2.04 3.07
CA HIS A 226 20.89 -0.62 2.82
C HIS A 226 22.09 0.23 3.20
N PHE A 227 22.76 -0.09 4.32
CA PHE A 227 23.98 0.59 4.71
C PHE A 227 25.16 0.29 3.78
N ASP A 228 25.28 -0.93 3.27
CA ASP A 228 26.29 -1.25 2.25
C ASP A 228 26.05 -0.51 0.93
N LYS A 229 24.79 -0.40 0.49
CA LYS A 229 24.42 0.45 -0.66
C LYS A 229 24.75 1.92 -0.42
N TYR A 230 24.52 2.42 0.79
CA TYR A 230 24.90 3.78 1.17
C TYR A 230 26.42 3.99 1.08
N LYS A 231 27.24 3.04 1.56
CA LYS A 231 28.71 3.10 1.41
C LYS A 231 29.11 3.18 -0.06
N THR A 232 28.52 2.36 -0.92
CA THR A 232 28.77 2.41 -2.37
C THR A 232 28.34 3.76 -2.96
N PHE A 233 27.21 4.31 -2.53
CA PHE A 233 26.71 5.61 -2.97
C PHE A 233 27.67 6.76 -2.61
N VAL A 234 28.14 6.82 -1.35
CA VAL A 234 29.12 7.84 -0.88
C VAL A 234 30.45 7.73 -1.63
N ASN A 235 30.90 6.50 -1.93
CA ASN A 235 32.17 6.29 -2.63
C ASN A 235 32.09 6.60 -4.13
N SER A 236 30.90 6.55 -4.73
CA SER A 236 30.69 6.77 -6.16
C SER A 236 30.35 8.21 -6.53
N ASN A 237 29.99 9.04 -5.54
CA ASN A 237 29.56 10.42 -5.73
C ASN A 237 30.51 11.40 -5.03
N GLU A 238 30.45 12.66 -5.45
CA GLU A 238 31.12 13.77 -4.76
C GLU A 238 30.36 14.13 -3.47
N PRO A 239 31.06 14.53 -2.39
CA PRO A 239 30.43 14.79 -1.09
C PRO A 239 29.31 15.84 -1.12
N ASP A 240 29.44 16.88 -1.94
CA ASP A 240 28.46 17.96 -2.14
C ASP A 240 27.15 17.49 -2.80
N ARG A 241 27.17 16.32 -3.44
CA ARG A 241 26.02 15.66 -4.07
C ARG A 241 25.36 14.60 -3.20
N VAL A 242 25.97 14.27 -2.06
CA VAL A 242 25.54 13.21 -1.13
C VAL A 242 24.80 13.80 0.07
N VAL A 243 25.29 14.91 0.62
CA VAL A 243 24.72 15.58 1.81
C VAL A 243 24.27 16.99 1.45
N SER A 244 23.44 17.61 2.30
CA SER A 244 22.98 18.99 2.08
C SER A 244 24.17 19.97 2.07
N GLN A 245 23.99 21.12 1.42
CA GLN A 245 25.05 22.13 1.33
C GLN A 245 25.55 22.58 2.72
N ASP A 246 24.63 22.72 3.69
CA ASP A 246 24.96 23.13 5.05
C ASP A 246 25.79 22.06 5.77
N GLU A 247 25.39 20.79 5.66
CA GLU A 247 26.14 19.69 6.25
C GLU A 247 27.50 19.51 5.57
N TYR A 248 27.56 19.63 4.25
CA TYR A 248 28.80 19.61 3.51
C TYR A 248 29.76 20.71 3.99
N ASN A 249 29.27 21.93 4.17
CA ASN A 249 30.09 23.06 4.64
C ASN A 249 30.62 22.81 6.07
N GLU A 250 29.79 22.24 6.95
CA GLU A 250 30.18 21.89 8.31
C GLU A 250 31.28 20.81 8.32
N ILE A 251 31.07 19.73 7.56
CA ILE A 251 32.03 18.64 7.42
C ILE A 251 33.33 19.16 6.79
N PHE A 252 33.22 19.99 5.75
CA PHE A 252 34.37 20.56 5.07
C PHE A 252 35.20 21.46 5.99
N ALA A 253 34.56 22.31 6.80
CA ALA A 253 35.27 23.16 7.77
C ALA A 253 36.05 22.34 8.80
N LYS A 254 35.48 21.21 9.26
CA LYS A 254 36.17 20.26 10.14
C LYS A 254 37.38 19.62 9.44
N VAL A 255 37.18 19.10 8.22
CA VAL A 255 38.26 18.46 7.44
C VAL A 255 39.37 19.45 7.10
N GLU A 256 39.04 20.69 6.77
CA GLU A 256 40.02 21.75 6.56
C GLU A 256 40.85 21.99 7.82
N ALA A 257 40.21 22.09 8.99
CA ALA A 257 40.92 22.28 10.25
C ALA A 257 41.85 21.09 10.58
N ASP A 258 41.40 19.86 10.33
CA ASP A 258 42.17 18.64 10.60
C ASP A 258 43.38 18.50 9.65
N LEU A 259 43.22 18.91 8.38
CA LEU A 259 44.26 18.77 7.35
C LEU A 259 45.19 19.99 7.23
N ARG A 260 44.85 21.13 7.86
CA ARG A 260 45.61 22.40 7.78
C ARG A 260 47.11 22.26 8.11
N ASN A 261 47.47 21.31 8.97
CA ASN A 261 48.87 21.08 9.38
C ASN A 261 49.50 19.84 8.71
N ALA A 262 48.73 19.07 7.94
CA ALA A 262 49.14 17.77 7.40
C ALA A 262 49.48 17.83 5.90
N ILE A 263 48.93 18.81 5.17
CA ILE A 263 49.08 18.94 3.71
C ILE A 263 49.56 20.36 3.39
N ASP A 264 50.65 20.45 2.64
CA ASP A 264 51.13 21.70 2.05
C ASP A 264 50.52 21.83 0.64
N GLY A 265 49.32 22.42 0.53
CA GLY A 265 48.59 22.59 -0.72
C GLY A 265 47.08 22.85 -0.58
N ASP A 266 46.45 23.31 -1.65
CA ASP A 266 45.00 23.57 -1.68
C ASP A 266 44.19 22.26 -1.59
N LEU A 267 43.26 22.19 -0.64
CA LEU A 267 42.41 21.00 -0.41
C LEU A 267 41.39 20.75 -1.52
N PHE A 268 41.13 21.77 -2.34
CA PHE A 268 40.25 21.67 -3.49
C PHE A 268 40.64 22.70 -4.56
N VAL A 269 40.26 22.40 -5.80
CA VAL A 269 40.30 23.34 -6.92
C VAL A 269 38.88 23.62 -7.35
N LEU A 270 38.56 24.87 -7.69
CA LEU A 270 37.28 25.20 -8.31
C LEU A 270 37.31 24.79 -9.79
N GLU A 271 36.42 23.88 -10.17
CA GLU A 271 36.27 23.40 -11.54
C GLU A 271 34.89 23.81 -12.06
N GLU A 272 34.83 24.29 -13.30
CA GLU A 272 33.57 24.50 -14.00
C GLU A 272 32.96 23.14 -14.36
N TYR A 273 31.78 22.86 -13.83
CA TYR A 273 30.99 21.69 -14.13
C TYR A 273 29.76 22.10 -14.91
N VAL A 274 29.55 21.45 -16.06
CA VAL A 274 28.34 21.60 -16.86
C VAL A 274 27.31 20.60 -16.32
N ASP A 275 26.19 21.11 -15.84
CA ASP A 275 25.06 20.29 -15.45
C ASP A 275 24.43 19.65 -16.70
N GLU A 276 24.57 18.32 -16.83
CA GLU A 276 24.00 17.54 -17.93
C GLU A 276 22.51 17.23 -17.73
N SER A 277 21.89 17.75 -16.66
CA SER A 277 20.45 17.62 -16.43
C SER A 277 19.66 18.21 -17.59
N PRO A 278 18.49 17.64 -17.94
CA PRO A 278 17.64 18.15 -19.00
C PRO A 278 17.32 19.65 -18.78
N PRO A 279 17.40 20.50 -19.81
CA PRO A 279 17.14 21.92 -19.67
C PRO A 279 15.69 22.19 -19.23
N ASP A 280 15.50 23.14 -18.31
CA ASP A 280 14.19 23.50 -17.75
C ASP A 280 13.18 24.01 -18.80
N CYS A 281 13.69 24.45 -19.97
CA CYS A 281 12.90 24.96 -21.07
C CYS A 281 13.61 24.68 -22.41
N ILE A 282 12.84 24.27 -23.42
CA ILE A 282 13.29 24.12 -24.80
C ILE A 282 12.98 25.45 -25.51
N PRO A 283 13.98 26.22 -25.99
CA PRO A 283 13.72 27.46 -26.72
C PRO A 283 12.97 27.18 -28.04
N GLU A 284 11.86 27.89 -28.29
CA GLU A 284 11.10 27.78 -29.56
C GLU A 284 11.91 28.23 -30.79
N SER A 285 13.06 28.89 -30.61
CA SER A 285 13.88 29.48 -31.67
C SER A 285 14.96 28.56 -32.27
N GLY A 286 15.10 27.31 -31.82
CA GLY A 286 16.16 26.41 -32.30
C GLY A 286 17.57 26.77 -31.81
N GLU A 287 17.69 27.67 -30.83
CA GLU A 287 18.94 27.93 -30.11
C GLU A 287 19.21 26.83 -29.08
N GLU A 288 20.48 26.41 -28.93
CA GLU A 288 20.88 25.50 -27.86
C GLU A 288 20.56 26.14 -26.49
N PRO A 289 19.83 25.46 -25.59
CA PRO A 289 19.55 25.99 -24.28
C PRO A 289 20.86 26.26 -23.52
N PRO A 290 20.97 27.39 -22.79
CA PRO A 290 22.19 27.74 -22.08
C PRO A 290 22.55 26.65 -21.08
N LYS A 291 23.76 26.08 -21.25
CA LYS A 291 24.33 25.11 -20.31
C LYS A 291 24.47 25.75 -18.94
N LYS A 292 23.84 25.17 -17.91
CA LYS A 292 24.05 25.61 -16.53
C LYS A 292 25.46 25.24 -16.10
N ILE A 293 26.36 26.23 -16.07
CA ILE A 293 27.74 26.08 -15.59
C ILE A 293 27.75 26.38 -14.10
N PHE A 294 28.18 25.41 -13.31
CA PHE A 294 28.34 25.52 -11.87
C PHE A 294 29.81 25.43 -11.50
N MET A 295 30.22 26.22 -10.50
CA MET A 295 31.55 26.08 -9.89
C MET A 295 31.47 25.00 -8.83
N ARG A 296 32.21 23.90 -9.01
CA ARG A 296 32.31 22.82 -8.01
C ARG A 296 33.68 22.78 -7.36
N ARG A 297 33.74 22.33 -6.10
CA ARG A 297 35.00 22.07 -5.41
C ARG A 297 35.46 20.66 -5.75
N LYS A 298 36.48 20.53 -6.59
CA LYS A 298 37.14 19.26 -6.85
C LYS A 298 38.20 19.03 -5.78
N HIS A 299 37.92 18.12 -4.86
CA HIS A 299 38.81 17.81 -3.75
C HIS A 299 40.04 17.01 -4.20
N CYS A 300 41.18 17.22 -3.55
CA CYS A 300 42.31 16.31 -3.68
C CYS A 300 41.96 14.94 -3.07
N GLU A 301 42.69 13.89 -3.46
CA GLU A 301 42.38 12.50 -3.07
C GLU A 301 42.32 12.31 -1.54
N GLU A 302 43.22 12.97 -0.81
CA GLU A 302 43.26 12.89 0.65
C GLU A 302 42.09 13.63 1.31
N ALA A 303 41.76 14.84 0.84
CA ALA A 303 40.57 15.57 1.32
C ALA A 303 39.29 14.77 1.04
N LEU A 304 39.16 14.19 -0.16
CA LEU A 304 38.02 13.37 -0.55
C LEU A 304 37.89 12.12 0.35
N ARG A 305 39.00 11.47 0.68
CA ARG A 305 39.04 10.31 1.60
C ARG A 305 38.53 10.68 2.99
N VAL A 306 38.99 11.80 3.56
CA VAL A 306 38.59 12.25 4.90
C VAL A 306 37.12 12.70 4.90
N LEU A 307 36.67 13.45 3.89
CA LEU A 307 35.26 13.87 3.73
C LEU A 307 34.32 12.65 3.71
N ARG A 308 34.63 11.65 2.87
CA ARG A 308 33.84 10.41 2.80
C ARG A 308 33.83 9.65 4.13
N THR A 309 34.97 9.60 4.82
CA THR A 309 35.08 8.95 6.13
C THR A 309 34.16 9.62 7.15
N GLU A 310 34.17 10.95 7.24
CA GLU A 310 33.30 11.68 8.17
C GLU A 310 31.81 11.47 7.85
N ILE A 311 31.44 11.53 6.56
CA ILE A 311 30.05 11.28 6.11
C ILE A 311 29.59 9.88 6.51
N LEU A 312 30.43 8.87 6.26
CA LEU A 312 30.13 7.48 6.62
C LEU A 312 30.05 7.28 8.12
N GLU A 313 30.93 7.92 8.90
CA GLU A 313 30.96 7.78 10.35
C GLU A 313 29.70 8.38 11.00
N ARG A 314 29.24 9.55 10.51
CA ARG A 314 27.96 10.14 10.93
C ARG A 314 26.78 9.19 10.72
N ARG A 315 26.70 8.54 9.54
CA ARG A 315 25.61 7.59 9.23
C ARG A 315 25.81 6.23 9.92
N ASN A 316 27.04 5.82 10.19
CA ASN A 316 27.34 4.60 10.94
C ASN A 316 26.74 4.66 12.36
N ARG A 317 26.74 5.84 13.00
CA ARG A 317 26.09 6.02 14.31
C ARG A 317 24.59 5.74 14.23
N LYS A 318 23.89 6.25 13.20
CA LYS A 318 22.47 5.96 12.94
C LYS A 318 22.25 4.45 12.69
N TYR A 319 23.09 3.87 11.82
CA TYR A 319 23.05 2.44 11.50
C TYR A 319 23.18 1.55 12.74
N LEU A 320 24.13 1.83 13.64
CA LEU A 320 24.35 1.03 14.85
C LEU A 320 23.17 1.13 15.84
N LEU A 321 22.54 2.31 15.95
CA LEU A 321 21.31 2.46 16.72
C LEU A 321 20.17 1.64 16.10
N ASN A 322 20.01 1.72 14.78
CA ASN A 322 18.99 0.96 14.06
C ASN A 322 19.22 -0.56 14.15
N GLU A 323 20.46 -1.02 14.09
CA GLU A 323 20.82 -2.43 14.28
C GLU A 323 20.36 -2.97 15.63
N GLN A 324 20.51 -2.18 16.70
CA GLN A 324 19.99 -2.54 18.02
C GLN A 324 18.46 -2.63 17.98
N GLU A 325 17.78 -1.67 17.35
CA GLU A 325 16.32 -1.68 17.18
C GLU A 325 15.81 -2.91 16.42
N VAL A 326 16.50 -3.30 15.35
CA VAL A 326 16.20 -4.51 14.56
C VAL A 326 16.40 -5.76 15.42
N SER A 327 17.54 -5.86 16.12
CA SER A 327 17.88 -7.01 16.98
C SER A 327 16.81 -7.26 18.05
N ARG A 328 16.31 -6.19 18.70
CA ARG A 328 15.23 -6.28 19.70
C ARG A 328 13.92 -6.85 19.13
N ARG A 329 13.70 -6.75 17.82
CA ARG A 329 12.44 -7.09 17.14
C ARG A 329 12.52 -8.35 16.29
N TRP A 330 13.73 -8.81 16.00
CA TRP A 330 14.00 -9.90 15.07
C TRP A 330 13.19 -11.16 15.38
N ALA A 331 13.22 -11.59 16.65
CA ALA A 331 12.51 -12.80 17.07
C ALA A 331 10.99 -12.73 16.85
N PHE A 332 10.38 -11.54 16.99
CA PHE A 332 8.96 -11.36 16.71
C PHE A 332 8.68 -11.41 15.21
N GLU A 333 9.46 -10.67 14.41
CA GLU A 333 9.30 -10.56 12.96
C GLU A 333 9.56 -11.90 12.24
N GLU A 334 10.52 -12.69 12.71
CA GLU A 334 10.82 -14.03 12.19
C GLU A 334 9.66 -15.02 12.43
N ASN A 335 8.93 -14.84 13.54
CA ASN A 335 7.82 -15.70 13.92
C ASN A 335 6.50 -15.33 13.24
N ILE A 336 6.44 -14.21 12.51
CA ILE A 336 5.31 -13.87 11.65
C ILE A 336 5.46 -14.63 10.32
N LYS A 337 4.71 -15.74 10.18
CA LYS A 337 4.74 -16.56 8.96
C LYS A 337 3.77 -16.08 7.88
N ARG A 338 2.67 -15.42 8.27
CA ARG A 338 1.68 -14.88 7.34
C ARG A 338 1.39 -13.40 7.66
N PRO A 339 2.08 -12.45 7.00
CA PRO A 339 1.91 -11.01 7.23
C PRO A 339 0.70 -10.41 6.49
N TYR A 340 0.04 -11.18 5.62
CA TYR A 340 -1.10 -10.73 4.82
C TYR A 340 -2.41 -11.35 5.31
N PHE A 341 -3.53 -10.71 4.96
CA PHE A 341 -4.86 -11.21 5.29
C PHE A 341 -5.18 -12.52 4.55
N HIS A 342 -5.75 -13.48 5.27
CA HIS A 342 -6.41 -14.64 4.69
C HIS A 342 -7.55 -15.09 5.62
N VAL A 343 -8.65 -15.54 5.04
CA VAL A 343 -9.81 -16.10 5.77
C VAL A 343 -9.52 -17.36 6.58
N LYS A 344 -8.45 -18.11 6.28
CA LYS A 344 -8.08 -19.31 7.03
C LYS A 344 -7.54 -18.90 8.39
N PRO A 345 -7.89 -19.58 9.47
CA PRO A 345 -7.40 -19.21 10.79
C PRO A 345 -5.87 -19.26 10.84
N LEU A 346 -5.27 -18.26 11.50
CA LEU A 346 -3.90 -18.28 11.99
C LEU A 346 -3.75 -19.33 13.10
N GLU A 347 -2.55 -19.87 13.19
CA GLU A 347 -2.15 -20.74 14.28
C GLU A 347 -2.09 -19.97 15.60
N ARG A 348 -2.40 -20.66 16.70
CA ARG A 348 -2.37 -20.07 18.05
C ARG A 348 -0.99 -19.48 18.41
N ALA A 349 0.09 -20.08 17.92
CA ALA A 349 1.45 -19.58 18.14
C ALA A 349 1.67 -18.19 17.51
N GLN A 350 1.18 -17.98 16.29
CA GLN A 350 1.28 -16.68 15.61
C GLN A 350 0.43 -15.60 16.31
N LEU A 351 -0.76 -15.96 16.78
CA LEU A 351 -1.60 -15.03 17.57
C LEU A 351 -0.93 -14.63 18.89
N ARG A 352 -0.29 -15.58 19.57
CA ARG A 352 0.52 -15.28 20.76
C ARG A 352 1.68 -14.37 20.43
N ASN A 353 2.40 -14.63 19.34
CA ASN A 353 3.52 -13.79 18.88
C ASN A 353 3.08 -12.34 18.64
N TRP A 354 1.96 -12.13 17.92
CA TRP A 354 1.40 -10.80 17.73
C TRP A 354 1.05 -10.10 19.04
N ARG A 355 0.43 -10.82 19.99
CA ARG A 355 0.06 -10.24 21.29
C ARG A 355 1.30 -9.75 22.04
N ILE A 356 2.31 -10.60 22.19
CA ILE A 356 3.54 -10.26 22.93
C ILE A 356 4.36 -9.18 22.22
N TYR A 357 4.34 -9.14 20.88
CA TYR A 357 5.04 -8.11 20.11
C TYR A 357 4.36 -6.74 20.29
N LEU A 358 3.03 -6.70 20.27
CA LEU A 358 2.27 -5.49 20.57
C LEU A 358 2.52 -5.00 22.01
N ASP A 359 2.56 -5.92 22.98
CA ASP A 359 2.89 -5.58 24.37
C ASP A 359 4.31 -4.98 24.49
N PHE A 360 5.28 -5.58 23.79
CA PHE A 360 6.65 -5.08 23.75
C PHE A 360 6.75 -3.65 23.17
N GLU A 361 6.11 -3.36 22.03
CA GLU A 361 6.16 -1.99 21.48
C GLU A 361 5.43 -0.99 22.38
N ILE A 362 4.32 -1.38 23.02
CA ILE A 362 3.61 -0.54 23.99
C ILE A 362 4.54 -0.18 25.16
N GLU A 363 5.31 -1.15 25.67
CA GLU A 363 6.30 -0.91 26.73
C GLU A 363 7.45 -0.01 26.27
N CYS A 364 7.87 -0.10 25.00
CA CYS A 364 8.87 0.80 24.43
C CYS A 364 8.37 2.25 24.30
N GLY A 365 7.07 2.46 24.12
CA GLY A 365 6.42 3.77 24.20
C GLY A 365 6.47 4.65 22.94
N ASP A 366 7.04 4.17 21.83
CA ASP A 366 7.01 4.90 20.55
C ASP A 366 5.62 4.80 19.90
N ILE A 367 4.82 5.86 20.05
CA ILE A 367 3.43 5.93 19.59
C ILE A 367 3.32 5.64 18.08
N THR A 368 4.21 6.18 17.26
CA THR A 368 4.19 6.01 15.81
C THR A 368 4.40 4.54 15.45
N ARG A 369 5.41 3.91 16.04
CA ARG A 369 5.70 2.48 15.83
C ARG A 369 4.58 1.58 16.32
N ILE A 370 4.01 1.88 17.48
CA ILE A 370 2.89 1.12 18.07
C ILE A 370 1.69 1.15 17.11
N ILE A 371 1.33 2.33 16.59
CA ILE A 371 0.24 2.49 15.62
C ILE A 371 0.49 1.67 14.36
N VAL A 372 1.70 1.79 13.78
CA VAL A 372 2.07 1.05 12.56
C VAL A 372 1.99 -0.45 12.83
N LEU A 373 2.49 -0.93 13.96
CA LEU A 373 2.44 -2.36 14.30
C LEU A 373 0.99 -2.85 14.51
N PHE A 374 0.13 -2.07 15.15
CA PHE A 374 -1.28 -2.41 15.29
C PHE A 374 -1.98 -2.51 13.94
N GLU A 375 -1.80 -1.52 13.05
CA GLU A 375 -2.38 -1.56 11.72
C GLU A 375 -1.84 -2.74 10.89
N ARG A 376 -0.54 -3.06 10.99
CA ARG A 376 0.06 -4.28 10.39
C ARG A 376 -0.57 -5.56 10.95
N CYS A 377 -0.73 -5.65 12.28
CA CYS A 377 -1.34 -6.79 12.96
C CYS A 377 -2.78 -7.00 12.50
N LEU A 378 -3.57 -5.93 12.38
CA LEU A 378 -4.97 -5.99 11.96
C LEU A 378 -5.14 -6.44 10.50
N ILE A 379 -4.14 -6.28 9.63
CA ILE A 379 -4.17 -6.88 8.29
C ILE A 379 -4.20 -8.40 8.39
N ALA A 380 -3.22 -9.01 9.07
CA ALA A 380 -3.16 -10.47 9.22
C ALA A 380 -4.25 -11.03 10.14
N CYS A 381 -4.65 -10.24 11.15
CA CYS A 381 -5.53 -10.66 12.25
C CYS A 381 -6.93 -10.03 12.18
N ALA A 382 -7.39 -9.56 11.02
CA ALA A 382 -8.67 -8.84 10.90
C ALA A 382 -9.89 -9.64 11.43
N LEU A 383 -9.82 -10.98 11.43
CA LEU A 383 -10.90 -11.86 11.91
C LEU A 383 -10.86 -12.14 13.43
N TYR A 384 -9.95 -11.52 14.18
CA TYR A 384 -9.76 -11.75 15.62
C TYR A 384 -10.14 -10.50 16.43
N GLU A 385 -11.34 -10.52 17.03
CA GLU A 385 -11.91 -9.39 17.78
C GLU A 385 -11.02 -8.86 18.89
N GLU A 386 -10.22 -9.72 19.50
CA GLU A 386 -9.31 -9.32 20.57
C GLU A 386 -8.27 -8.28 20.13
N MET A 387 -7.73 -8.41 18.91
CA MET A 387 -6.71 -7.50 18.40
C MET A 387 -7.28 -6.10 18.16
N TRP A 388 -8.51 -6.02 17.64
CA TRP A 388 -9.24 -4.76 17.46
C TRP A 388 -9.55 -4.07 18.79
N ILE A 389 -10.05 -4.82 19.77
CA ILE A 389 -10.37 -4.28 21.10
C ILE A 389 -9.10 -3.79 21.80
N LYS A 390 -7.99 -4.54 21.70
CA LYS A 390 -6.70 -4.12 22.25
C LYS A 390 -6.22 -2.81 21.63
N TYR A 391 -6.32 -2.67 20.30
CA TYR A 391 -5.91 -1.45 19.62
C TYR A 391 -6.76 -0.24 20.03
N ALA A 392 -8.09 -0.39 20.02
CA ALA A 392 -8.99 0.69 20.39
C ALA A 392 -8.78 1.14 21.85
N ARG A 393 -8.55 0.20 22.77
CA ARG A 393 -8.21 0.52 24.17
C ARG A 393 -6.87 1.23 24.32
N TYR A 394 -5.86 0.86 23.53
CA TYR A 394 -4.58 1.58 23.50
C TYR A 394 -4.79 3.02 23.04
N LEU A 395 -5.53 3.25 21.95
CA LEU A 395 -5.86 4.59 21.46
C LEU A 395 -6.65 5.41 22.50
N GLU A 396 -7.60 4.80 23.20
CA GLU A 396 -8.27 5.44 24.34
C GLU A 396 -7.30 5.86 25.45
N SER A 397 -6.32 5.01 25.77
CA SER A 397 -5.36 5.29 26.85
C SER A 397 -4.46 6.49 26.57
N ILE A 398 -4.23 6.80 25.29
CA ILE A 398 -3.48 7.98 24.84
C ILE A 398 -4.38 9.18 24.49
N GLY A 399 -5.70 9.08 24.75
CA GLY A 399 -6.66 10.16 24.51
C GLY A 399 -7.19 10.28 23.07
N GLU A 400 -6.84 9.35 22.18
CA GLU A 400 -7.19 9.35 20.76
C GLU A 400 -8.59 8.75 20.50
N SER A 401 -9.63 9.28 21.16
CA SER A 401 -11.00 8.75 21.08
C SER A 401 -11.57 8.73 19.67
N SER A 402 -11.24 9.71 18.81
CA SER A 402 -11.70 9.73 17.43
C SER A 402 -11.15 8.55 16.63
N ARG A 403 -9.86 8.25 16.79
CA ARG A 403 -9.20 7.10 16.15
C ARG A 403 -9.70 5.78 16.72
N ALA A 404 -9.87 5.69 18.04
CA ALA A 404 -10.46 4.51 18.68
C ALA A 404 -11.86 4.18 18.13
N ARG A 405 -12.71 5.20 17.95
CA ARG A 405 -14.02 5.08 17.30
C ARG A 405 -13.89 4.55 15.87
N SER A 406 -12.98 5.09 15.07
CA SER A 406 -12.73 4.61 13.71
C SER A 406 -12.32 3.13 13.67
N VAL A 407 -11.45 2.70 14.60
CA VAL A 407 -11.04 1.29 14.76
C VAL A 407 -12.24 0.40 15.08
N PHE A 408 -13.09 0.80 16.03
CA PHE A 408 -14.29 0.05 16.35
C PHE A 408 -15.26 -0.04 15.16
N ARG A 409 -15.49 1.07 14.45
CA ARG A 409 -16.36 1.07 13.25
C ARG A 409 -15.84 0.13 12.16
N ARG A 410 -14.54 0.18 11.85
CA ARG A 410 -13.91 -0.79 10.92
C ARG A 410 -14.13 -2.23 11.38
N ALA A 411 -13.95 -2.50 12.67
CA ALA A 411 -14.15 -3.84 13.24
C ALA A 411 -15.62 -4.30 13.11
N THR A 412 -16.59 -3.48 13.52
CA THR A 412 -18.01 -3.85 13.62
C THR A 412 -18.78 -3.75 12.30
N GLU A 413 -18.38 -2.85 11.41
CA GLU A 413 -19.05 -2.59 10.13
C GLU A 413 -18.53 -3.46 8.99
N VAL A 414 -17.22 -3.76 8.99
CA VAL A 414 -16.56 -4.44 7.87
C VAL A 414 -16.18 -5.86 8.23
N HIS A 415 -15.28 -6.04 9.20
CA HIS A 415 -14.60 -7.34 9.39
C HIS A 415 -15.37 -8.33 10.28
N LEU A 416 -15.98 -7.83 11.37
CA LEU A 416 -16.57 -8.64 12.43
C LEU A 416 -18.06 -8.34 12.74
N PRO A 417 -18.97 -8.12 11.76
CA PRO A 417 -20.34 -7.68 12.06
C PRO A 417 -21.19 -8.63 12.90
N ARG A 418 -20.79 -9.91 13.04
CA ARG A 418 -21.53 -10.94 13.80
C ARG A 418 -20.83 -11.35 15.11
N LYS A 419 -19.73 -10.69 15.49
CA LYS A 419 -18.99 -11.03 16.72
C LYS A 419 -19.46 -10.14 17.87
N PRO A 420 -20.12 -10.68 18.90
CA PRO A 420 -20.80 -9.85 19.89
C PRO A 420 -19.83 -9.09 20.80
N ASN A 421 -18.65 -9.63 21.11
CA ASN A 421 -17.78 -9.01 22.13
C ASN A 421 -17.19 -7.68 21.64
N VAL A 422 -16.84 -7.56 20.36
CA VAL A 422 -16.38 -6.27 19.79
C VAL A 422 -17.48 -5.21 19.77
N HIS A 423 -18.74 -5.58 19.51
CA HIS A 423 -19.87 -4.65 19.58
C HIS A 423 -20.14 -4.20 21.02
N LEU A 424 -20.06 -5.13 21.99
CA LEU A 424 -20.16 -4.79 23.41
C LEU A 424 -19.05 -3.85 23.86
N ALA A 425 -17.80 -4.10 23.43
CA ALA A 425 -16.69 -3.21 23.71
C ALA A 425 -16.88 -1.83 23.08
N TYR A 426 -17.43 -1.77 21.86
CA TYR A 426 -17.71 -0.50 21.19
C TYR A 426 -18.82 0.30 21.89
N SER A 427 -19.89 -0.37 22.30
CA SER A 427 -20.98 0.26 23.07
C SER A 427 -20.48 0.82 24.41
N ALA A 428 -19.66 0.07 25.14
CA ALA A 428 -19.05 0.54 26.39
C ALA A 428 -18.13 1.77 26.17
N PHE A 429 -17.41 1.79 25.04
CA PHE A 429 -16.60 2.94 24.64
C PHE A 429 -17.46 4.19 24.36
N GLU A 430 -18.56 4.08 23.61
CA GLU A 430 -19.42 5.24 23.34
C GLU A 430 -20.15 5.74 24.60
N GLU A 431 -20.56 4.85 25.52
CA GLU A 431 -21.14 5.23 26.81
C GLU A 431 -20.15 6.07 27.63
N LYS A 432 -18.88 5.64 27.71
CA LYS A 432 -17.82 6.38 28.40
C LYS A 432 -17.54 7.76 27.79
N ASN A 433 -17.71 7.90 26.47
CA ASN A 433 -17.48 9.16 25.75
C ASN A 433 -18.76 10.03 25.62
N GLY A 434 -19.88 9.65 26.26
CA GLY A 434 -21.11 10.46 26.32
C GLY A 434 -21.98 10.42 25.05
N ASN A 435 -21.70 9.53 24.10
CA ASN A 435 -22.44 9.41 22.84
C ASN A 435 -23.59 8.40 22.95
N ASN A 436 -24.66 8.79 23.67
CA ASN A 436 -25.77 7.90 23.96
C ASN A 436 -26.62 7.51 22.74
N HIS A 437 -26.68 8.34 21.70
CA HIS A 437 -27.47 8.07 20.49
C HIS A 437 -26.89 6.91 19.66
N SER A 438 -25.56 6.79 19.60
CA SER A 438 -24.88 5.72 18.86
C SER A 438 -25.10 4.33 19.48
N ILE A 439 -25.44 4.26 20.77
CA ILE A 439 -25.60 3.00 21.51
C ILE A 439 -26.79 2.19 20.98
N CYS A 440 -27.92 2.84 20.70
CA CYS A 440 -29.11 2.19 20.15
C CYS A 440 -28.84 1.65 18.74
N ASP A 441 -28.21 2.43 17.86
CA ASP A 441 -27.89 2.00 16.49
C ASP A 441 -26.89 0.83 16.44
N ILE A 442 -25.90 0.82 17.34
CA ILE A 442 -24.92 -0.28 17.46
C ILE A 442 -25.59 -1.56 17.97
N CYS A 443 -26.55 -1.44 18.89
CA CYS A 443 -27.21 -2.58 19.53
C CYS A 443 -28.43 -3.12 18.75
N ASP A 444 -29.13 -2.28 17.98
CA ASP A 444 -30.37 -2.63 17.28
C ASP A 444 -30.13 -3.31 15.93
N ILE A 445 -29.01 -3.03 15.23
CA ILE A 445 -28.91 -3.30 13.78
C ILE A 445 -28.34 -4.70 13.44
N ARG A 446 -27.62 -5.41 14.32
CA ARG A 446 -26.90 -6.66 13.91
C ARG A 446 -26.93 -7.83 14.87
N THR A 447 -27.57 -7.67 16.01
CA THR A 447 -27.57 -8.64 17.12
C THR A 447 -28.91 -9.34 17.35
N GLY A 448 -29.87 -9.15 16.43
CA GLY A 448 -31.16 -9.85 16.45
C GLY A 448 -31.07 -11.38 16.54
N ASP A 449 -29.90 -11.96 16.28
CA ASP A 449 -29.64 -13.40 16.34
C ASP A 449 -28.75 -13.86 17.53
N LEU A 450 -28.21 -12.94 18.34
CA LEU A 450 -27.32 -13.26 19.47
C LEU A 450 -27.95 -12.83 20.81
N PHE A 451 -29.05 -13.52 21.12
CA PHE A 451 -29.86 -13.35 22.32
C PHE A 451 -29.15 -13.88 23.58
N PHE A 452 -28.69 -12.98 24.47
CA PHE A 452 -28.76 -13.06 25.95
C PHE A 452 -27.83 -12.03 26.62
N ARG A 453 -26.62 -11.81 26.10
CA ARG A 453 -25.63 -10.91 26.74
C ARG A 453 -25.88 -9.44 26.46
N LEU A 454 -26.41 -9.11 25.29
CA LEU A 454 -26.79 -7.74 24.94
C LEU A 454 -28.05 -7.30 25.71
N PHE A 455 -28.98 -8.23 25.98
CA PHE A 455 -30.17 -7.96 26.78
C PHE A 455 -29.82 -7.39 28.17
N ILE A 456 -28.79 -7.93 28.85
CA ILE A 456 -28.36 -7.38 30.15
C ILE A 456 -27.83 -5.95 30.02
N HIS A 457 -27.09 -5.62 28.95
CA HIS A 457 -26.54 -4.28 28.76
C HIS A 457 -27.62 -3.28 28.33
N VAL A 458 -28.51 -3.69 27.43
CA VAL A 458 -29.67 -2.90 26.97
C VAL A 458 -30.67 -2.67 28.11
N VAL A 459 -30.97 -3.68 28.93
CA VAL A 459 -31.84 -3.53 30.11
C VAL A 459 -31.18 -2.62 31.15
N LYS A 460 -29.89 -2.77 31.44
CA LYS A 460 -29.18 -1.84 32.34
C LYS A 460 -29.15 -0.42 31.79
N PHE A 461 -29.05 -0.24 30.49
CA PHE A 461 -29.07 1.05 29.83
C PHE A 461 -30.46 1.69 29.90
N ASP A 462 -31.52 0.93 29.63
CA ASP A 462 -32.91 1.38 29.73
C ASP A 462 -33.28 1.76 31.18
N ASP A 463 -32.79 1.01 32.17
CA ASP A 463 -32.95 1.35 33.59
C ASP A 463 -32.19 2.63 33.99
N LYS A 464 -30.96 2.82 33.48
CA LYS A 464 -30.19 4.07 33.67
C LYS A 464 -30.84 5.28 33.00
N LEU A 465 -31.38 5.12 31.78
CA LEU A 465 -32.11 6.17 31.06
C LEU A 465 -33.40 6.55 31.80
N LYS A 466 -34.19 5.57 32.26
CA LYS A 466 -35.37 5.81 33.10
C LYS A 466 -35.02 6.46 34.43
N TYR A 467 -33.86 6.15 35.00
CA TYR A 467 -33.35 6.83 36.19
C TYR A 467 -33.00 8.29 35.86
N TYR A 468 -32.27 8.54 34.77
CA TYR A 468 -31.85 9.88 34.36
C TYR A 468 -33.05 10.78 34.00
N HIS A 469 -34.01 10.26 33.24
CA HIS A 469 -35.27 10.97 32.95
C HIS A 469 -36.05 11.25 34.23
N ARG A 470 -36.15 10.31 35.18
CA ARG A 470 -36.80 10.57 36.47
C ARG A 470 -36.09 11.68 37.26
N GLN A 471 -34.77 11.69 37.28
CA GLN A 471 -34.00 12.75 37.96
C GLN A 471 -34.21 14.12 37.29
N GLN A 472 -34.23 14.16 35.96
CA GLN A 472 -34.45 15.39 35.21
C GLN A 472 -35.87 15.94 35.39
N THR A 473 -36.90 15.08 35.39
CA THR A 473 -38.27 15.48 35.70
C THR A 473 -38.41 15.96 37.14
N THR A 474 -37.70 15.35 38.09
CA THR A 474 -37.71 15.76 39.51
C THR A 474 -37.01 17.11 39.71
N LEU A 475 -35.90 17.36 38.99
CA LEU A 475 -35.22 18.65 38.96
C LEU A 475 -36.08 19.75 38.33
N ILE A 476 -36.79 19.45 37.22
CA ILE A 476 -37.72 20.40 36.59
C ILE A 476 -38.92 20.68 37.49
N HIS A 477 -39.49 19.66 38.14
CA HIS A 477 -40.58 19.84 39.10
C HIS A 477 -40.13 20.60 40.35
N GLY A 478 -38.92 20.34 40.85
CA GLY A 478 -38.31 21.07 41.96
C GLY A 478 -38.03 22.53 41.62
N ALA A 479 -37.52 22.82 40.42
CA ALA A 479 -37.30 24.17 39.94
C ALA A 479 -38.61 24.96 39.73
N LEU A 480 -39.66 24.29 39.24
CA LEU A 480 -41.02 24.86 39.15
C LEU A 480 -41.63 25.13 40.53
N LEU A 481 -41.38 24.25 41.52
CA LEU A 481 -41.85 24.45 42.89
C LEU A 481 -41.14 25.63 43.57
N VAL A 482 -39.83 25.78 43.34
CA VAL A 482 -39.04 26.92 43.85
C VAL A 482 -39.51 28.24 43.21
N GLN A 483 -39.74 28.27 41.89
CA GLN A 483 -40.32 29.46 41.23
C GLN A 483 -41.76 29.78 41.72
N GLN A 484 -42.56 28.77 42.07
CA GLN A 484 -43.90 28.99 42.64
C GLN A 484 -43.88 29.44 44.10
N LEU A 485 -42.84 29.09 44.87
CA LEU A 485 -42.65 29.53 46.25
C LEU A 485 -42.07 30.96 46.33
N ASP A 486 -41.12 31.30 45.45
CA ASP A 486 -40.56 32.67 45.36
C ASP A 486 -41.60 33.70 44.87
N GLY A 487 -42.61 33.28 44.10
CA GLY A 487 -43.73 34.13 43.71
C GLY A 487 -44.79 34.36 44.81
N LYS A 488 -44.78 33.57 45.90
CA LYS A 488 -45.76 33.64 47.00
C LYS A 488 -45.20 34.28 48.28
N TYR A 489 -43.89 34.33 48.45
CA TYR A 489 -43.23 34.93 49.61
C TYR A 489 -42.05 35.80 49.15
N GLY A 490 -42.36 36.93 48.51
CA GLY A 490 -41.38 37.99 48.31
C GLY A 490 -41.11 38.71 49.63
N PHE A 491 -39.89 38.55 50.15
CA PHE A 491 -39.25 39.42 51.12
C PHE A 491 -38.01 40.04 50.50
#